data_AF-A0A2S6CHY7-F1
#
_entry.id   AF-A0A2S6CHY7-F1
#
_cell.length_a   1.000
_cell.length_b   1.000
_cell.length_c   1.000
_cell.angle_alpha   90.00
_cell.angle_beta   90.00
_cell.angle_gamma   90.00
#
_symmetry.space_group_name_H-M   'P 1'
#
loop_
_entity.id
_entity.type
_entity.pdbx_description
1 polymer ?
#
loop_
_entity_poly.entity_id
_entity_poly.type
_entity_poly.pdbx_seq_one_letter_code
_entity_poly.pdbx_strand_id
1 'polypeptide(L)'
;MYGLFHLAVLSATALSASALPQQQEKSGVNRDFICPPEDMKRTQCMGPFDCLYALPGNCLGYIQCQPKDTTYETGIAYERPCRAGQWWNDEKKYCDTVEPPTCKASKEPAPAPAAPAAPAGAPGPASYN
;
A
#
# COMPACT_ATOMS: atom_id res chain seq x y z
N MET A 1 -60.89 -2.27 33.27
CA MET A 1 -60.68 -1.08 32.41
C MET A 1 -59.38 -0.42 32.83
N TYR A 2 -58.49 -0.13 31.85
CA TYR A 2 -57.19 0.57 31.93
C TYR A 2 -56.09 -0.17 32.72
N GLY A 3 -54.98 -0.65 32.17
CA GLY A 3 -54.21 -0.17 31.02
C GLY A 3 -53.21 0.89 31.49
N LEU A 4 -52.04 0.47 31.99
CA LEU A 4 -50.89 1.36 32.13
C LEU A 4 -49.62 0.67 31.66
N PHE A 5 -49.08 1.30 30.63
CA PHE A 5 -47.95 0.93 29.82
C PHE A 5 -46.64 0.92 30.63
N HIS A 6 -45.83 -0.09 30.28
CA HIS A 6 -44.38 -0.10 30.21
C HIS A 6 -43.68 1.25 30.36
N LEU A 7 -42.59 1.28 31.15
CA LEU A 7 -41.33 1.93 30.78
C LEU A 7 -40.20 1.29 31.58
N ALA A 8 -39.72 0.14 31.11
CA ALA A 8 -38.38 -0.34 31.45
C ALA A 8 -37.39 0.58 30.73
N VAL A 9 -36.76 1.48 31.48
CA VAL A 9 -35.69 2.34 30.96
C VAL A 9 -34.45 1.47 30.78
N LEU A 10 -34.34 0.83 29.62
CA LEU A 10 -33.11 0.23 29.13
C LEU A 10 -32.20 1.39 28.68
N SER A 11 -31.37 1.86 29.61
CA SER A 11 -30.29 2.79 29.32
C SER A 11 -29.30 2.12 28.40
N ALA A 12 -29.46 2.33 27.09
CA ALA A 12 -28.48 1.96 26.09
C ALA A 12 -27.26 2.87 26.27
N THR A 13 -26.23 2.37 26.96
CA THR A 13 -24.90 2.97 26.91
C THR A 13 -24.35 2.77 25.51
N ALA A 14 -24.47 3.81 24.68
CA ALA A 14 -23.79 3.90 23.40
C ALA A 14 -22.27 3.81 23.66
N LEU A 15 -21.69 2.65 23.36
CA LEU A 15 -20.25 2.51 23.18
C LEU A 15 -19.89 3.33 21.94
N SER A 16 -19.49 4.59 22.14
CA SER A 16 -18.89 5.41 21.11
C SER A 16 -17.54 4.82 20.73
N ALA A 17 -17.55 3.82 19.85
CA ALA A 17 -16.37 3.36 19.16
C ALA A 17 -15.91 4.51 18.24
N SER A 18 -14.90 5.25 18.66
CA SER A 18 -14.18 6.18 17.82
C SER A 18 -13.55 5.40 16.66
N ALA A 19 -14.30 5.27 15.58
CA ALA A 19 -13.77 4.83 14.30
C ALA A 19 -12.77 5.90 13.86
N LEU A 20 -11.49 5.67 14.18
CA LEU A 20 -10.40 6.37 13.49
C LEU A 20 -10.66 6.20 11.99
N PRO A 21 -10.57 7.28 11.19
CA PRO A 21 -10.66 7.14 9.75
C PRO A 21 -9.55 6.18 9.34
N GLN A 22 -9.95 4.95 8.99
CA GLN A 22 -9.09 3.97 8.36
C GLN A 22 -8.69 4.61 7.03
N GLN A 23 -7.56 5.32 7.04
CA GLN A 23 -6.84 5.70 5.84
C GLN A 23 -6.68 4.42 5.05
N GLN A 24 -7.52 4.28 4.02
CA GLN A 24 -7.66 3.06 3.25
C GLN A 24 -6.29 2.69 2.71
N GLU A 25 -5.65 1.72 3.34
CA GLU A 25 -4.40 1.10 2.89
C GLU A 25 -4.73 0.34 1.61
N LYS A 26 -4.81 1.08 0.51
CA LYS A 26 -4.81 0.49 -0.80
C LYS A 26 -3.44 -0.18 -0.92
N SER A 27 -3.44 -1.50 -0.97
CA SER A 27 -2.30 -2.30 -1.42
C SER A 27 -2.10 -2.00 -2.92
N GLY A 28 -1.69 -0.77 -3.24
CA GLY A 28 -1.70 -0.15 -4.56
C GLY A 28 -0.30 0.08 -5.12
N VAL A 29 0.74 -0.26 -4.36
CA VAL A 29 2.10 -0.30 -4.90
C VAL A 29 2.14 -1.36 -6.00
N ASN A 30 2.81 -1.06 -7.12
CA ASN A 30 3.05 -2.05 -8.17
C ASN A 30 3.46 -3.38 -7.49
N ARG A 31 2.83 -4.49 -7.90
CA ARG A 31 3.10 -5.84 -7.34
C ARG A 31 4.58 -6.23 -7.46
N ASP A 32 5.32 -5.54 -8.33
CA ASP A 32 6.74 -5.74 -8.57
C ASP A 32 7.65 -5.00 -7.56
N PHE A 33 7.14 -4.01 -6.81
CA PHE A 33 7.93 -3.36 -5.77
C PHE A 33 8.11 -4.29 -4.58
N ILE A 34 9.37 -4.62 -4.27
CA ILE A 34 9.76 -5.41 -3.13
C ILE A 34 10.39 -4.50 -2.09
N CYS A 35 9.87 -4.54 -0.86
CA CYS A 35 10.47 -3.83 0.28
C CYS A 35 11.94 -4.23 0.46
N PRO A 36 12.90 -3.29 0.44
CA PRO A 36 14.32 -3.60 0.57
C PRO A 36 14.64 -4.30 1.90
N PRO A 37 15.05 -5.58 1.88
CA PRO A 37 15.32 -6.33 3.11
C PRO A 37 16.50 -5.77 3.89
N GLU A 38 17.48 -5.17 3.21
CA GLU A 38 18.65 -4.57 3.86
C GLU A 38 18.29 -3.39 4.77
N ASP A 39 17.30 -2.59 4.38
CA ASP A 39 16.83 -1.49 5.22
C ASP A 39 16.02 -2.02 6.39
N MET A 40 15.12 -2.99 6.17
CA MET A 40 14.34 -3.61 7.25
C MET A 40 15.22 -4.31 8.28
N LYS A 41 16.26 -5.03 7.85
CA LYS A 41 17.22 -5.67 8.77
C LYS A 41 18.03 -4.64 9.55
N ARG A 42 18.43 -3.55 8.91
CA ARG A 42 19.27 -2.50 9.51
C ARG A 42 18.50 -1.63 10.51
N THR A 43 17.27 -1.26 10.17
CA THR A 43 16.51 -0.23 10.92
C THR A 43 15.26 -0.77 11.62
N GLN A 44 14.85 -1.99 11.26
CA GLN A 44 13.62 -2.62 11.74
C GLN A 44 12.37 -1.77 11.48
N CYS A 45 12.47 -0.78 10.58
CA CYS A 45 11.45 0.23 10.31
C CYS A 45 10.95 0.97 11.56
N MET A 46 11.82 1.16 12.56
CA MET A 46 11.43 1.75 13.84
C MET A 46 11.55 3.29 13.86
N GLY A 47 12.47 3.86 13.09
CA GLY A 47 12.63 5.30 12.99
C GLY A 47 11.53 5.96 12.17
N PRO A 48 11.27 7.26 12.40
CA PRO A 48 10.19 7.98 11.72
C PRO A 48 10.37 8.13 10.20
N PHE A 49 11.58 7.92 9.70
CA PHE A 49 11.94 8.04 8.28
C PHE A 49 12.42 6.72 7.67
N ASP A 50 12.40 5.64 8.45
CA ASP A 50 12.85 4.34 8.00
C ASP A 50 11.81 3.70 7.10
N CYS A 51 12.28 2.92 6.11
CA CYS A 51 11.44 2.12 5.24
C CYS A 51 10.41 2.92 4.44
N LEU A 52 10.74 4.18 4.12
CA LEU A 52 9.94 5.08 3.29
C LEU A 52 10.60 5.30 1.93
N TYR A 53 9.83 5.11 0.85
CA TYR A 53 10.34 5.13 -0.52
C TYR A 53 9.42 5.93 -1.45
N ALA A 54 9.99 6.48 -2.51
CA ALA A 54 9.21 7.15 -3.55
C ALA A 54 8.25 6.18 -4.24
N LEU A 55 7.03 6.63 -4.51
CA LEU A 55 6.06 5.90 -5.31
C LEU A 55 6.40 6.06 -6.81
N PRO A 56 6.62 4.97 -7.57
CA PRO A 56 6.91 5.06 -8.99
C PRO A 56 5.76 5.72 -9.76
N GLY A 57 6.07 6.65 -10.67
CA GLY A 57 5.07 7.31 -11.53
C GLY A 57 4.11 8.28 -10.84
N ASN A 58 4.14 8.44 -9.50
CA ASN A 58 3.22 9.31 -8.78
C ASN A 58 3.90 9.99 -7.57
N CYS A 59 3.87 11.32 -7.54
CA CYS A 59 4.48 12.11 -6.47
C CYS A 59 3.53 12.50 -5.34
N LEU A 60 2.23 12.23 -5.49
CA LEU A 60 1.18 12.55 -4.53
C LEU A 60 1.09 11.53 -3.39
N GLY A 61 2.11 10.69 -3.24
CA GLY A 61 2.17 9.64 -2.24
C GLY A 61 3.56 9.00 -2.21
N TYR A 62 3.70 8.05 -1.32
CA TYR A 62 4.94 7.31 -1.07
C TYR A 62 4.63 5.87 -0.70
N ILE A 63 5.66 5.06 -0.61
CA ILE A 63 5.59 3.69 -0.16
C ILE A 63 6.11 3.63 1.27
N GLN A 64 5.32 3.02 2.16
CA GLN A 64 5.77 2.63 3.49
C GLN A 64 5.85 1.11 3.55
N CYS A 65 7.04 0.60 3.88
CA CYS A 65 7.24 -0.83 4.10
C CYS A 65 7.03 -1.17 5.58
N GLN A 66 6.29 -2.26 5.81
CA GLN A 66 6.13 -2.86 7.12
C GLN A 66 6.73 -4.27 7.10
N PRO A 67 7.65 -4.63 8.02
CA PRO A 67 8.14 -6.00 8.15
C PRO A 67 6.97 -6.97 8.37
N LYS A 68 6.97 -8.11 7.68
CA LYS A 68 5.93 -9.14 7.86
C LYS A 68 6.05 -9.85 9.20
N ASP A 69 7.27 -9.97 9.70
CA ASP A 69 7.63 -10.68 10.92
C ASP A 69 8.97 -10.16 11.47
N THR A 70 9.41 -10.73 12.59
CA THR A 70 10.64 -10.35 13.31
C THR A 70 11.93 -10.86 12.66
N THR A 71 11.86 -11.55 11.52
CA THR A 71 13.07 -11.91 10.75
C THR A 71 13.55 -10.74 9.89
N TYR A 72 12.65 -9.77 9.62
CA TYR A 72 12.92 -8.60 8.78
C TYR A 72 13.39 -8.95 7.35
N GLU A 73 13.13 -10.17 6.88
CA GLU A 73 13.54 -10.63 5.55
C GLU A 73 12.55 -10.21 4.46
N THR A 74 11.28 -10.02 4.81
CA THR A 74 10.24 -9.61 3.88
C THR A 74 9.31 -8.59 4.49
N GLY A 75 8.69 -7.78 3.64
CA GLY A 75 7.79 -6.70 4.05
C GLY A 75 6.55 -6.62 3.17
N ILE A 76 5.56 -5.88 3.66
CA ILE A 76 4.37 -5.47 2.92
C ILE A 76 4.56 -4.00 2.56
N ALA A 77 4.39 -3.68 1.27
CA ALA A 77 4.47 -2.32 0.76
C ALA A 77 3.08 -1.69 0.74
N TYR A 78 2.90 -0.58 1.46
CA TYR A 78 1.68 0.20 1.48
C TYR A 78 1.87 1.50 0.74
N GLU A 79 0.94 1.84 -0.15
CA GLU A 79 0.87 3.17 -0.72
C GLU A 79 0.24 4.11 0.30
N ARG A 80 0.92 5.22 0.60
CA ARG A 80 0.48 6.26 1.53
C ARG A 80 0.28 7.56 0.76
N PRO A 81 -0.92 8.15 0.78
CA PRO A 81 -1.16 9.42 0.11
C PRO A 81 -0.51 10.58 0.87
N CYS A 82 0.02 11.55 0.12
CA CYS A 82 0.29 12.89 0.63
C CYS A 82 -1.02 13.68 0.76
N ARG A 83 -1.01 14.73 1.60
CA ARG A 83 -2.16 15.65 1.66
C ARG A 83 -2.25 16.46 0.37
N ALA A 84 -3.43 17.01 0.09
CA ALA A 84 -3.62 17.90 -1.06
C ALA A 84 -2.64 19.08 -1.00
N GLY A 85 -1.98 19.38 -2.12
CA GLY A 85 -0.95 20.42 -2.21
C GLY A 85 0.41 20.02 -1.63
N GLN A 86 0.64 18.74 -1.35
CA GLN A 86 1.94 18.21 -0.94
C GLN A 86 2.41 17.12 -1.90
N TRP A 87 3.73 16.96 -1.97
CA TRP A 87 4.40 15.96 -2.78
C TRP A 87 5.48 15.25 -1.97
N TRP A 88 5.73 13.98 -2.29
CA TRP A 88 6.80 13.23 -1.66
C TRP A 88 8.16 13.88 -1.89
N ASN A 89 8.88 14.16 -0.80
CA ASN A 89 10.27 14.57 -0.82
C ASN A 89 11.14 13.38 -0.37
N ASP A 90 11.84 12.75 -1.32
CA ASP A 90 12.63 11.56 -1.02
C ASP A 90 13.92 11.85 -0.24
N GLU A 91 14.43 13.08 -0.32
CA GLU A 91 15.62 13.50 0.44
C GLU A 91 15.33 13.64 1.92
N LYS A 92 14.13 14.15 2.25
CA LYS A 92 13.70 14.37 3.64
C LYS A 92 12.78 13.28 4.19
N LYS A 93 12.32 12.37 3.33
CA LYS A 93 11.41 11.27 3.65
C LYS A 93 10.06 11.71 4.24
N TYR A 94 9.48 12.79 3.73
CA TYR A 94 8.12 13.23 4.08
C TYR A 94 7.42 13.99 2.94
N CYS A 95 6.10 14.12 3.01
CA CYS A 95 5.32 14.93 2.06
C CYS A 95 5.52 16.44 2.36
N ASP A 96 6.14 17.16 1.44
CA ASP A 96 6.51 18.57 1.57
C ASP A 96 5.73 19.43 0.55
N THR A 97 5.70 20.75 0.77
CA THR A 97 5.08 21.73 -0.13
C THR A 97 6.10 22.41 -1.04
N VAL A 98 7.33 21.89 -1.10
CA VAL A 98 8.42 22.50 -1.89
C VAL A 98 8.20 22.21 -3.37
N GLU A 99 8.19 23.29 -4.17
CA GLU A 99 8.24 23.25 -5.63
C GLU A 99 9.67 23.51 -6.13
N PRO A 100 10.20 22.73 -7.08
CA PRO A 100 9.59 21.54 -7.68
C PRO A 100 9.70 20.31 -6.76
N PRO A 101 8.78 19.33 -6.87
CA PRO A 101 8.85 18.12 -6.07
C PRO A 101 10.11 17.31 -6.41
N THR A 102 10.81 16.80 -5.39
CA THR A 102 12.07 16.04 -5.55
C THR A 102 11.83 14.54 -5.83
N CYS A 103 10.56 14.12 -5.89
CA CYS A 103 10.18 12.77 -6.27
C CYS A 103 10.75 12.42 -7.65
N LYS A 104 11.71 11.49 -7.69
CA LYS A 104 12.15 10.87 -8.93
C LYS A 104 11.13 9.81 -9.32
N ALA A 105 9.98 10.24 -9.84
CA ALA A 105 9.03 9.34 -10.46
C ALA A 105 9.67 8.75 -11.72
N SER A 106 10.44 7.68 -11.55
CA SER A 106 10.83 6.85 -12.69
C SER A 106 9.54 6.33 -13.31
N LYS A 107 9.37 6.62 -14.60
CA LYS A 107 8.31 6.03 -15.42
C LYS A 107 8.68 4.56 -15.59
N GLU A 108 8.30 3.70 -14.64
CA GLU A 108 8.20 2.28 -14.96
C GLU A 108 7.23 2.19 -16.14
N PRO A 109 7.61 1.59 -17.29
CA PRO A 109 6.68 1.40 -18.37
C PRO A 109 5.48 0.64 -17.80
N ALA A 110 4.28 1.20 -17.97
CA ALA A 110 3.05 0.48 -17.69
C ALA A 110 3.19 -0.94 -18.28
N PRO A 111 2.84 -2.01 -17.54
CA PRO A 111 2.91 -3.34 -18.09
C PRO A 111 2.12 -3.33 -19.40
N ALA A 112 2.82 -3.66 -20.49
CA ALA A 112 2.18 -3.84 -21.78
C ALA A 112 0.97 -4.76 -21.57
N PRO A 113 -0.19 -4.49 -22.18
CA PRO A 113 -1.34 -5.38 -22.07
C PRO A 113 -0.87 -6.78 -22.42
N ALA A 114 -1.05 -7.71 -21.49
CA ALA A 114 -0.60 -9.09 -21.62
C ALA A 114 -0.99 -9.60 -23.00
N ALA A 115 0.01 -9.82 -23.86
CA ALA A 115 -0.20 -10.53 -25.11
C ALA A 115 -0.85 -11.88 -24.74
N PRO A 116 -1.91 -12.30 -25.43
CA PRO A 116 -2.54 -13.58 -25.14
C PRO A 116 -1.48 -14.67 -25.24
N ALA A 117 -1.37 -15.49 -24.19
CA ALA A 117 -0.48 -16.62 -24.14
C ALA A 117 -0.60 -17.42 -25.44
N ALA A 118 0.51 -17.54 -26.16
CA ALA A 118 0.59 -18.45 -27.30
C ALA A 118 0.22 -19.86 -26.80
N PRO A 119 -0.68 -20.59 -27.47
CA PRO A 119 -0.97 -21.96 -27.08
C PRO A 119 0.30 -22.81 -27.26
N ALA A 120 0.69 -23.47 -26.18
CA ALA A 120 1.75 -24.46 -26.16
C ALA A 120 1.36 -25.66 -27.04
N GLY A 121 2.32 -26.11 -27.87
CA GLY A 121 2.41 -27.50 -28.30
C GLY A 121 1.65 -27.88 -29.56
N ALA A 122 2.33 -27.82 -30.70
CA ALA A 122 2.08 -28.77 -31.78
C ALA A 122 2.90 -30.05 -31.48
N PRO A 123 2.30 -31.24 -31.38
CA PRO A 123 3.06 -32.48 -31.38
C PRO A 123 3.72 -32.68 -32.75
N GLY A 124 5.02 -32.99 -32.75
CA GLY A 124 5.78 -33.27 -33.97
C GLY A 124 5.16 -34.43 -34.77
N PRO A 125 5.32 -34.46 -36.10
CA PRO A 125 4.74 -35.51 -36.91
C PRO A 125 5.41 -36.85 -36.60
N ALA A 126 4.60 -37.82 -36.18
CA ALA A 126 4.95 -39.23 -36.18
C ALA A 126 5.20 -39.68 -37.62
N SER A 127 6.35 -40.31 -37.83
CA SER A 127 6.74 -40.99 -39.06
C SER A 127 5.88 -42.24 -39.27
N TYR A 128 5.25 -42.36 -40.45
CA TYR A 128 4.74 -43.64 -40.97
C TYR A 128 4.81 -43.69 -42.51
N ASN A 129 5.59 -44.67 -42.99
CA ASN A 129 5.82 -45.20 -44.36
C ASN A 129 6.39 -44.27 -45.44
#